data_AF-A0A535D0L2-F1
#
_entry.id   AF-A0A535D0L2-F1
#
_cell.length_a   1.000
_cell.length_b   1.000
_cell.length_c   1.000
_cell.angle_alpha   90.00
_cell.angle_beta   90.00
_cell.angle_gamma   90.00
#
_symmetry.space_group_name_H-M   'P 1'
#
loop_
_entity.id
_entity.type
_entity.pdbx_description
1 polymer ?
#
loop_
_entity_poly.entity_id
_entity_poly.type
_entity_poly.pdbx_seq_one_letter_code
_entity_poly.pdbx_strand_id
1 'polypeptide(L)' 'MEAAGKTEAPIGVFDSGVGGLTVLSALRQELPHENYVYFGDTAHCPYGMRSDAEIIELSRR' A
#
# COMPACT_ATOMS: atom_id res chain seq x y z
N MET A 1 -31.13 4.37 -9.20
CA MET A 1 -29.80 4.86 -8.82
C MET A 1 -28.94 3.63 -8.59
N GLU A 2 -28.30 3.14 -9.65
CA GLU A 2 -27.44 1.96 -9.58
C GLU A 2 -26.23 2.32 -8.72
N ALA A 3 -26.11 1.65 -7.57
CA ALA A 3 -24.85 1.65 -6.84
C ALA A 3 -23.80 1.03 -7.76
N ALA A 4 -22.83 1.83 -8.20
CA ALA A 4 -21.65 1.34 -8.89
C ALA A 4 -21.13 0.13 -8.09
N GLY A 5 -21.06 -1.03 -8.76
CA GLY A 5 -20.82 -2.32 -8.12
C GLY A 5 -19.67 -2.23 -7.13
N LYS A 6 -19.94 -2.56 -5.87
CA LYS A 6 -18.91 -2.62 -4.83
C LYS A 6 -17.95 -3.73 -5.23
N THR A 7 -16.80 -3.36 -5.79
CA THR A 7 -15.74 -4.31 -6.08
C THR A 7 -15.29 -4.89 -4.74
N GLU A 8 -15.49 -6.19 -4.50
CA GLU A 8 -15.02 -6.86 -3.27
C GLU A 8 -13.48 -6.98 -3.20
N ALA A 9 -12.75 -6.29 -4.09
CA ALA A 9 -11.31 -6.31 -4.12
C ALA A 9 -10.75 -5.51 -2.93
N PRO A 10 -9.72 -6.04 -2.23
CA PRO A 10 -9.11 -5.34 -1.12
C PRO A 10 -8.30 -4.12 -1.59
N ILE A 11 -8.14 -3.15 -0.69
CA ILE A 11 -7.21 -2.03 -0.85
C ILE A 11 -5.78 -2.55 -0.66
N GLY A 12 -4.97 -2.45 -1.71
CA GLY A 12 -3.53 -2.73 -1.64
C GLY A 12 -2.76 -1.56 -1.05
N VAL A 13 -1.94 -1.83 -0.04
CA VAL A 13 -1.00 -0.87 0.56
C VAL A 13 0.40 -1.40 0.38
N PHE A 14 1.29 -0.58 -0.17
CA PHE A 14 2.68 -0.94 -0.43
C PHE A 14 3.63 0.01 0.31
N ASP A 15 4.68 -0.53 0.91
CA ASP A 15 5.77 0.25 1.48
C ASP A 15 7.09 -0.54 1.46
N SER A 16 8.21 0.16 1.57
CA SER A 16 9.56 -0.41 1.64
C SER A 16 9.89 -1.10 2.97
N GLY A 17 9.05 -0.99 4.00
CA GLY A 17 9.36 -1.52 5.33
C GLY A 17 8.13 -1.63 6.24
N VAL A 18 8.34 -1.55 7.56
CA VAL A 18 7.26 -1.62 8.56
C VAL A 18 6.58 -0.26 8.82
N GLY A 19 7.16 0.84 8.31
CA GLY A 19 6.68 2.20 8.55
C GLY A 19 5.26 2.43 8.03
N GLY A 20 4.93 1.84 6.89
CA GLY A 20 3.62 1.93 6.24
C GLY A 20 2.48 1.28 7.02
N LEU A 21 2.77 0.49 8.06
CA LEU A 21 1.73 -0.01 8.98
C LEU A 21 1.04 1.12 9.74
N THR A 22 1.71 2.27 9.92
CA THR A 22 1.08 3.47 10.51
C THR A 22 -0.02 4.02 9.62
N VAL A 23 0.23 4.08 8.31
CA VAL A 23 -0.77 4.47 7.30
C VAL A 23 -1.90 3.44 7.23
N LEU A 24 -1.57 2.15 7.22
CA LEU A 24 -2.58 1.09 7.25
C LEU A 24 -3.48 1.21 8.50
N SER A 25 -2.90 1.53 9.66
CA SER A 25 -3.67 1.74 10.89
C SER A 25 -4.64 2.92 10.76
N ALA A 26 -4.21 4.04 10.18
CA ALA A 26 -5.08 5.19 9.94
C ALA A 26 -6.19 4.85 8.93
N LEU A 27 -5.87 4.15 7.85
CA LEU A 27 -6.86 3.69 6.87
C LEU A 27 -7.93 2.81 7.51
N ARG A 28 -7.54 1.87 8.38
CA ARG A 28 -8.49 1.00 9.10
C ARG A 28 -9.40 1.74 10.08
N GLN A 29 -8.98 2.91 10.57
CA GLN A 29 -9.81 3.75 11.44
C GLN A 29 -10.86 4.51 10.62
N GLU A 30 -10.47 5.08 9.49
CA GLU A 30 -11.35 5.88 8.63
C GLU A 30 -12.27 5.03 7.74
N LEU A 31 -11.80 3.85 7.33
CA LEU A 31 -12.49 2.93 6.42
C LEU A 31 -12.55 1.50 7.03
N PRO A 32 -13.26 1.32 8.16
CA PRO A 32 -13.24 0.08 8.93
C PRO A 32 -13.90 -1.13 8.22
N HIS A 33 -14.64 -0.88 7.14
CA HIS A 33 -15.38 -1.90 6.39
C HIS A 33 -14.67 -2.37 5.12
N GLU A 34 -13.48 -1.86 4.84
CA GLU A 34 -12.69 -2.27 3.69
C GLU A 34 -11.71 -3.39 4.07
N ASN A 35 -11.45 -4.27 3.10
CA ASN A 35 -10.41 -5.29 3.23
C ASN A 35 -9.08 -4.70 2.77
N TYR A 36 -7.98 -5.11 3.40
CA TYR A 36 -6.65 -4.59 3.09
C TYR A 36 -5.65 -5.72 2.82
N VAL A 37 -4.75 -5.48 1.86
CA VAL A 37 -3.55 -6.28 1.64
C VAL A 37 -2.36 -5.36 1.77
N TYR A 38 -1.45 -5.68 2.69
CA TYR A 38 -0.21 -4.93 2.87
C TYR A 38 0.96 -5.71 2.29
N PHE A 39 1.70 -5.10 1.37
CA PHE A 39 2.92 -5.65 0.81
C PHE A 39 4.10 -4.79 1.26
N GLY A 40 4.99 -5.39 2.04
CA GLY A 40 6.23 -4.75 2.47
C GLY A 40 7.40 -5.23 1.62
N ASP A 41 8.02 -4.35 0.82
CA ASP A 41 9.25 -4.66 0.09
C ASP A 41 10.49 -4.50 0.99
N THR A 42 10.59 -5.40 1.96
CA THR A 42 11.74 -5.45 2.86
C THR A 42 13.04 -5.85 2.16
N ALA A 43 12.96 -6.47 0.97
CA ALA A 43 14.14 -6.92 0.22
C ALA A 43 14.93 -5.73 -0.38
N HIS A 44 14.25 -4.62 -0.68
CA HIS A 44 14.87 -3.44 -1.26
C HIS A 44 14.94 -2.24 -0.29
N CYS A 45 14.68 -2.47 0.99
CA CYS A 45 14.78 -1.46 2.06
C CYS A 45 16.23 -0.99 2.30
N PRO A 46 16.47 0.29 2.62
CA PRO A 46 15.54 1.42 2.60
C PRO A 46 15.50 2.11 1.23
N TYR A 47 14.32 2.60 0.82
CA TYR A 47 14.17 3.35 -0.42
C TYR A 47 14.86 4.71 -0.38
N GLY A 48 15.03 5.31 0.80
CA GLY A 48 15.57 6.67 0.94
C GLY A 48 17.01 6.88 0.45
N MET A 49 17.77 5.80 0.21
CA MET A 49 19.12 5.90 -0.36
C MET A 49 19.17 5.57 -1.86
N ARG A 50 18.03 5.19 -2.46
CA ARG A 50 17.93 4.80 -3.88
C ARG A 50 17.62 6.02 -4.75
N SER A 51 17.99 5.91 -6.03
CA SER A 51 17.62 6.95 -7.00
C SER A 51 16.12 6.91 -7.31
N ASP A 52 15.57 8.05 -7.75
CA ASP A 52 14.16 8.14 -8.17
C ASP A 52 13.82 7.11 -9.26
N ALA A 53 14.73 6.91 -10.21
CA ALA A 53 14.55 5.94 -11.30
C ALA A 53 14.43 4.50 -10.76
N GLU A 54 15.26 4.15 -9.77
CA GLU A 54 15.25 2.84 -9.13
C GLU A 54 13.97 2.61 -8.29
N ILE A 55 13.51 3.62 -7.57
CA ILE A 55 12.24 3.57 -6.83
C ILE A 55 11.05 3.39 -7.78
N ILE A 56 11.04 4.11 -8.91
CA ILE A 56 10.00 3.99 -9.94
C ILE A 56 9.99 2.58 -10.52
N GLU A 57 11.16 2.00 -10.81
CA GLU A 57 11.24 0.66 -11.36
C GLU A 57 10.72 -0.39 -10.35
N LEU A 58 11.12 -0.29 -9.09
CA LEU A 58 10.64 -1.21 -8.04
C LEU A 58 9.13 -1.10 -7.82
N SER A 59 8.56 0.11 -7.90
CA SER A 59 7.14 0.35 -7.66
C SER A 59 6.22 -0.02 -8.84
N ARG A 60 6.79 -0.36 -10.00
CA ARG A 60 6.05 -0.81 -11.19
C ARG A 60 5.97 -2.32 -11.34
N ARG A 61 6.67 -3.08 -10.49
CA ARG A 61 6.70 -4.54 -10.49
C ARG A 61 5.54 -5.10 -9.66
#